data_AF-B0NKZ7-F1
#
_entry.id   AF-B0NKZ7-F1
#
_cell.length_a   1.000
_cell.length_b   1.000
_cell.length_c   1.000
_cell.angle_alpha   90.00
_cell.angle_beta   90.00
_cell.angle_gamma   90.00
#
_symmetry.space_group_name_H-M   'P 1'
#
loop_
_entity.id
_entity.type
_entity.pdbx_description
1 polymer ?
#
loop_
_entity_poly.entity_id
_entity_poly.type
_entity_poly.pdbx_seq_one_letter_code
_entity_poly.pdbx_strand_id
1 'polypeptide(L)'
;MENYIVSARKYRPSTFESVVGQRALTTTLKNAIATGKLAHAYLFCGPRGVGKTTCARIFAKTINCMSPTAEGEACNQCESCTAFNEQRSYNIHELDAASNNSVDDIRQLVEQVRIPPQIGKYKVYIIDEVHMLSASAFNAFLKTLEEPPRHAIFILATTEKHKILPTILSRCQIYDFNRISVEDTVAHLAYVASKEGITAEPEALNVIALKADGGMRDALSIFDQVVSFTGGHITYQSVIENLNVLDYEYYFKLTDHFLENKVGDALLLLNDVLSKGFDGSHFITGLSSHFRDLLVSKDPATLPLLEVGASIRQRYQTQAQKCPLPFLYRAMKLCNDCDLNYRASKNKRLLVELTLIQVAQITAEGDDIANGHSPKQVMKPIFTQPAATQQPQATPAVPRPQAPVIAKPQAVPTVAPSTGTTATTANTASHATPTSILLAQGKEEKKIPVIKMSGLGVSIKRPKAEEEVKNTATATITPQTAQPEEDYIFNERDINYYWQEYAGRMPKEQVAIAKRMQNMHVTLLNATTFEAVVDNEIVAKEFISMTPQLQEYLRTRLKNRKVTMSVRISTPTEKVRAYGRVEKFQMMVQKNNALLQLKDEFGLELY
;
A
#
# COMPACT_ATOMS: atom_id res chain seq x y z
N MET A 1 19.39 -4.73 -37.99
CA MET A 1 18.61 -3.95 -37.03
C MET A 1 19.60 -3.19 -36.18
N GLU A 2 19.51 -1.87 -36.11
CA GLU A 2 20.27 -1.11 -35.11
C GLU A 2 19.65 -1.37 -33.74
N ASN A 3 20.46 -1.39 -32.68
CA ASN A 3 19.94 -1.63 -31.34
C ASN A 3 19.10 -0.42 -30.89
N TYR A 4 17.79 -0.62 -30.70
CA TYR A 4 16.91 0.42 -30.18
C TYR A 4 17.31 0.76 -28.73
N ILE A 5 17.88 1.95 -28.54
CA ILE A 5 18.31 2.46 -27.24
C ILE A 5 17.31 3.53 -26.79
N VAL A 6 16.54 3.20 -25.75
CA VAL A 6 15.63 4.09 -25.01
C VAL A 6 16.26 5.47 -24.79
N SER A 7 15.52 6.55 -25.04
CA SER A 7 15.97 7.95 -24.95
C SER A 7 16.55 8.28 -23.58
N ALA A 8 15.98 7.71 -22.51
CA ALA A 8 16.50 7.81 -21.14
C ALA A 8 17.94 7.27 -20.94
N ARG A 9 18.45 6.48 -21.90
CA ARG A 9 19.86 6.04 -21.99
C ARG A 9 20.62 6.78 -23.11
N LYS A 10 20.00 7.04 -24.26
CA LYS A 10 20.60 7.75 -25.42
C LYS A 10 20.98 9.20 -25.08
N TYR A 11 20.11 9.92 -24.38
CA TYR A 11 20.29 11.32 -23.97
C TYR A 11 20.82 11.49 -22.55
N ARG A 12 21.44 10.45 -21.97
CA ARG A 12 22.00 10.54 -20.61
C ARG A 12 23.11 11.61 -20.56
N PRO A 13 23.01 12.66 -19.72
CA PRO A 13 24.01 13.72 -19.61
C PRO A 13 25.45 13.20 -19.49
N SER A 14 26.36 13.75 -20.30
CA SER A 14 27.77 13.36 -20.39
C SER A 14 28.74 14.43 -19.86
N THR A 15 28.23 15.66 -19.72
CA THR A 15 28.91 16.87 -19.20
C THR A 15 28.04 17.58 -18.16
N PHE A 16 28.62 18.47 -17.35
CA PHE A 16 27.87 19.17 -16.30
C PHE A 16 26.83 20.15 -16.86
N GLU A 17 27.09 20.76 -18.01
CA GLU A 17 26.14 21.65 -18.68
C GLU A 17 24.94 20.92 -19.30
N SER A 18 25.10 19.65 -19.67
CA SER A 18 23.99 18.81 -20.13
C SER A 18 23.02 18.36 -19.01
N VAL A 19 23.29 18.71 -17.74
CA VAL A 19 22.44 18.37 -16.59
C VAL A 19 21.31 19.40 -16.40
N VAL A 20 20.10 18.99 -16.76
CA VAL A 20 18.87 19.78 -16.63
C VAL A 20 18.53 20.07 -15.15
N GLY A 21 18.09 21.30 -14.84
CA GLY A 21 17.54 21.71 -13.54
C GLY A 21 18.54 21.91 -12.38
N GLN A 22 19.78 21.41 -12.44
CA GLN A 22 20.69 21.34 -11.28
C GLN A 22 21.86 22.36 -11.30
N ARG A 23 21.69 23.54 -11.92
CA ARG A 23 22.80 24.50 -12.19
C ARG A 23 23.64 24.90 -10.97
N ALA A 24 23.02 25.10 -9.80
CA ALA A 24 23.75 25.46 -8.58
C ALA A 24 24.64 24.32 -8.06
N LEU A 25 24.16 23.07 -8.16
CA LEU A 25 24.93 21.87 -7.82
C LEU A 25 26.12 21.68 -8.76
N THR A 26 25.88 21.74 -10.07
CA THR A 26 26.94 21.51 -11.06
C THR A 26 28.02 22.57 -11.01
N THR A 27 27.65 23.85 -10.80
CA THR A 27 28.61 24.94 -10.56
C THR A 27 29.45 24.69 -9.30
N THR A 28 28.83 24.21 -8.22
CA THR A 28 29.55 23.90 -6.96
C THR A 28 30.55 22.75 -7.16
N LEU A 29 30.18 21.72 -7.93
CA LEU A 29 31.07 20.59 -8.25
C LEU A 29 32.22 21.01 -9.20
N LYS A 30 31.95 21.83 -10.22
CA LYS A 30 33.00 22.45 -11.07
C LYS A 30 33.99 23.24 -10.22
N ASN A 31 33.52 24.06 -9.29
CA ASN A 31 34.36 24.86 -8.39
C ASN A 31 35.20 24.01 -7.42
N ALA A 32 34.66 22.89 -6.91
CA ALA A 32 35.40 21.97 -6.05
C ALA A 32 36.59 21.31 -6.80
N ILE A 33 36.37 20.94 -8.07
CA ILE A 33 37.43 20.40 -8.95
C ILE A 33 38.47 21.48 -9.26
N ALA A 34 38.03 22.67 -9.71
CA ALA A 34 38.93 23.77 -10.09
C ALA A 34 39.81 24.27 -8.93
N THR A 35 39.31 24.22 -7.70
CA THR A 35 40.08 24.60 -6.50
C THR A 35 40.87 23.44 -5.88
N GLY A 36 40.76 22.22 -6.41
CA GLY A 36 41.39 21.01 -5.87
C GLY A 36 40.86 20.57 -4.50
N LYS A 37 39.78 21.19 -3.99
CA LYS A 37 39.21 20.94 -2.66
C LYS A 37 38.21 19.79 -2.70
N LEU A 38 38.69 18.60 -3.03
CA LEU A 38 37.90 17.38 -3.07
C LEU A 38 37.76 16.78 -1.67
N ALA A 39 36.54 16.40 -1.29
CA ALA A 39 36.25 15.62 -0.10
C ALA A 39 36.52 14.12 -0.35
N HIS A 40 36.71 13.34 0.71
CA HIS A 40 36.84 11.89 0.62
C HIS A 40 35.49 11.18 0.41
N ALA A 41 34.38 11.80 0.83
CA ALA A 41 33.04 11.24 0.71
C ALA A 41 32.00 12.31 0.34
N TYR A 42 31.19 12.00 -0.66
CA TYR A 42 30.09 12.79 -1.19
C TYR A 42 28.78 12.02 -0.99
N LEU A 43 27.70 12.70 -0.60
CA LEU A 43 26.36 12.12 -0.50
C LEU A 43 25.36 12.91 -1.34
N PHE A 44 24.93 12.33 -2.45
CA PHE A 44 23.94 12.89 -3.37
C PHE A 44 22.54 12.39 -2.97
N CYS A 45 21.76 13.26 -2.34
CA CYS A 45 20.39 13.02 -1.91
C CYS A 45 19.39 13.58 -2.92
N GLY A 46 18.16 13.07 -2.96
CA GLY A 46 17.07 13.67 -3.72
C GLY A 46 16.21 12.64 -4.46
N PRO A 47 15.11 13.04 -5.12
CA PRO A 47 14.14 12.11 -5.72
C PRO A 47 14.73 11.15 -6.77
N ARG A 48 13.92 10.19 -7.22
CA ARG A 48 14.26 9.35 -8.37
C ARG A 48 14.28 10.21 -9.65
N GLY A 49 15.07 9.81 -10.64
CA GLY A 49 15.06 10.42 -11.97
C GLY A 49 15.77 11.78 -12.11
N VAL A 50 16.05 12.51 -11.02
CA VAL A 50 16.67 13.87 -11.02
C VAL A 50 18.16 13.94 -11.40
N GLY A 51 18.77 12.81 -11.80
CA GLY A 51 20.13 12.76 -12.36
C GLY A 51 21.27 12.40 -11.40
N LYS A 52 21.02 12.10 -10.11
CA LYS A 52 22.05 11.80 -9.08
C LYS A 52 23.23 10.94 -9.58
N THR A 53 22.96 9.71 -10.02
CA THR A 53 23.97 8.76 -10.51
C THR A 53 24.69 9.27 -11.77
N THR A 54 24.00 10.03 -12.62
CA THR A 54 24.61 10.62 -13.82
C THR A 54 25.60 11.72 -13.42
N CYS A 55 25.24 12.60 -12.48
CA CYS A 55 26.19 13.58 -11.93
C CYS A 55 27.37 12.91 -11.21
N ALA A 56 27.15 11.79 -10.51
CA ALA A 56 28.24 11.02 -9.89
C ALA A 56 29.23 10.51 -10.95
N ARG A 57 28.73 9.97 -12.07
CA ARG A 57 29.55 9.53 -13.21
C ARG A 57 30.30 10.69 -13.88
N ILE A 58 29.66 11.84 -14.09
CA ILE A 58 30.31 13.03 -14.67
C ILE A 58 31.41 13.55 -13.73
N PHE A 59 31.14 13.62 -12.42
CA PHE A 59 32.10 14.06 -11.40
C PHE A 59 33.32 13.12 -11.30
N ALA A 60 33.11 11.81 -11.20
CA ALA A 60 34.18 10.80 -11.18
C ALA A 60 35.07 10.87 -12.44
N LYS A 61 34.47 11.00 -13.62
CA LYS A 61 35.15 11.17 -14.91
C LYS A 61 35.98 12.45 -14.98
N THR A 62 35.45 13.55 -14.44
CA THR A 62 36.10 14.88 -14.51
C THR A 62 37.27 14.98 -13.53
N ILE A 63 37.16 14.39 -12.33
CA ILE A 63 38.25 14.30 -11.33
C ILE A 63 39.48 13.57 -11.87
N ASN A 64 39.28 12.50 -12.65
CA ASN A 64 40.37 11.72 -13.26
C ASN A 64 40.77 12.20 -14.68
N CYS A 65 40.18 13.29 -15.17
CA CYS A 65 40.57 13.86 -16.46
C CYS A 65 42.02 14.38 -16.42
N MET A 66 42.85 13.94 -17.36
CA MET A 66 44.26 14.37 -17.45
C MET A 66 44.40 15.83 -17.94
N SER A 67 43.42 16.32 -18.68
CA SER A 67 43.40 17.66 -19.27
C SER A 67 41.96 18.19 -19.24
N PRO A 68 41.46 18.70 -18.10
CA PRO A 68 40.14 19.33 -18.05
C PRO A 68 40.09 20.59 -18.93
N THR A 69 38.91 20.95 -19.41
CA THR A 69 38.69 22.21 -20.15
C THR A 69 38.84 23.42 -19.22
N ALA A 70 39.00 24.61 -19.81
CA ALA A 70 39.03 25.87 -19.04
C ALA A 70 37.75 26.11 -18.21
N GLU A 71 36.63 25.51 -18.63
CA GLU A 71 35.32 25.56 -17.97
C GLU A 71 35.13 24.42 -16.94
N GLY A 72 36.19 23.69 -16.60
CA GLY A 72 36.19 22.64 -15.58
C GLY A 72 35.51 21.35 -15.99
N GLU A 73 35.45 21.01 -17.28
CA GLU A 73 34.82 19.78 -17.79
C GLU A 73 35.82 18.72 -18.26
N ALA A 74 35.35 17.48 -18.40
CA ALA A 74 36.14 16.36 -18.92
C ALA A 74 36.31 16.49 -20.45
N CYS A 75 37.55 16.45 -20.97
CA CYS A 75 37.84 16.67 -22.39
C CYS A 75 37.33 15.58 -23.35
N ASN A 76 36.83 14.46 -22.84
CA ASN A 76 36.37 13.29 -23.61
C ASN A 76 37.42 12.58 -24.50
N GLN A 77 38.66 13.10 -24.59
CA GLN A 77 39.70 12.62 -25.49
C GLN A 77 40.89 11.91 -24.80
N CYS A 78 41.17 12.23 -23.53
CA CYS A 78 42.25 11.56 -22.79
C CYS A 78 41.89 10.12 -22.41
N GLU A 79 42.90 9.25 -22.26
CA GLU A 79 42.73 7.81 -22.00
C GLU A 79 41.73 7.51 -20.87
N SER A 80 41.80 8.25 -19.75
CA SER A 80 40.88 8.06 -18.63
C SER A 80 39.42 8.38 -18.97
N CYS A 81 39.16 9.33 -19.88
CA CYS A 81 37.81 9.64 -20.34
C CYS A 81 37.31 8.56 -21.31
N THR A 82 38.16 8.13 -22.25
CA THR A 82 37.82 7.10 -23.24
C THR A 82 37.55 5.76 -22.55
N ALA A 83 38.45 5.30 -21.69
CA ALA A 83 38.28 4.07 -20.92
C ALA A 83 37.04 4.10 -19.99
N PHE A 84 36.62 5.27 -19.49
CA PHE A 84 35.37 5.38 -18.74
C PHE A 84 34.12 5.30 -19.64
N ASN A 85 34.14 5.95 -20.81
CA ASN A 85 33.06 5.87 -21.79
C ASN A 85 32.88 4.41 -22.29
N GLU A 86 33.98 3.70 -22.51
CA GLU A 86 34.05 2.29 -22.92
C GLU A 86 33.80 1.28 -21.78
N GLN A 87 33.58 1.75 -20.54
CA GLN A 87 33.42 0.91 -19.34
C GLN A 87 34.64 0.03 -18.98
N ARG A 88 35.82 0.37 -19.52
CA ARG A 88 37.12 -0.30 -19.30
C ARG A 88 37.97 0.33 -18.17
N SER A 89 37.41 1.27 -17.39
CA SER A 89 38.14 2.00 -16.35
C SER A 89 38.27 1.21 -15.04
N TYR A 90 39.49 0.81 -14.70
CA TYR A 90 39.82 0.16 -13.41
C TYR A 90 39.87 1.12 -12.20
N ASN A 91 39.59 2.41 -12.39
CA ASN A 91 39.71 3.43 -11.35
C ASN A 91 38.37 4.10 -10.98
N ILE A 92 37.26 3.70 -11.62
CA ILE A 92 35.90 4.15 -11.28
C ILE A 92 35.02 2.91 -11.16
N HIS A 93 34.66 2.56 -9.93
CA HIS A 93 33.79 1.43 -9.62
C HIS A 93 32.36 1.93 -9.38
N GLU A 94 31.38 1.31 -10.05
CA GLU A 94 29.96 1.56 -9.84
C GLU A 94 29.32 0.33 -9.18
N LEU A 95 28.78 0.51 -7.97
CA LEU A 95 28.06 -0.50 -7.20
C LEU A 95 26.59 -0.05 -7.05
N ASP A 96 25.65 -0.92 -7.37
CA ASP A 96 24.24 -0.73 -7.02
C ASP A 96 23.96 -1.46 -5.69
N ALA A 97 23.64 -0.70 -4.64
CA ALA A 97 23.37 -1.26 -3.31
C ALA A 97 22.04 -2.04 -3.24
N ALA A 98 21.14 -1.90 -4.22
CA ALA A 98 19.92 -2.71 -4.27
C ALA A 98 20.20 -4.16 -4.70
N SER A 99 21.24 -4.39 -5.49
CA SER A 99 21.69 -5.72 -5.94
C SER A 99 22.87 -6.28 -5.12
N ASN A 100 23.71 -5.42 -4.54
CA ASN A 100 24.92 -5.79 -3.79
C ASN A 100 24.81 -5.33 -2.33
N ASN A 101 23.78 -5.81 -1.62
CA ASN A 101 23.43 -5.34 -0.26
C ASN A 101 24.14 -6.09 0.88
N SER A 102 24.94 -7.10 0.56
CA SER A 102 25.53 -8.00 1.55
C SER A 102 26.72 -7.36 2.28
N VAL A 103 27.10 -7.96 3.40
CA VAL A 103 28.28 -7.52 4.16
C VAL A 103 29.57 -7.85 3.42
N ASP A 104 29.56 -8.91 2.61
CA ASP A 104 30.74 -9.45 1.95
C ASP A 104 31.09 -8.69 0.67
N ASP A 105 30.09 -8.19 -0.07
CA ASP A 105 30.30 -7.26 -1.19
C ASP A 105 31.05 -5.99 -0.72
N ILE A 106 30.60 -5.43 0.41
CA ILE A 106 31.20 -4.23 1.01
C ILE A 106 32.57 -4.54 1.63
N ARG A 107 32.80 -5.74 2.19
CA ARG A 107 34.16 -6.16 2.63
C ARG A 107 35.14 -6.22 1.45
N GLN A 108 34.74 -6.85 0.34
CA GLN A 108 35.55 -6.90 -0.88
C GLN A 108 35.85 -5.50 -1.43
N LEU A 109 34.87 -4.60 -1.42
CA LEU A 109 35.07 -3.19 -1.79
C LEU A 109 36.07 -2.49 -0.85
N VAL A 110 35.95 -2.68 0.46
CA VAL A 110 36.87 -2.12 1.47
C VAL A 110 38.30 -2.67 1.33
N GLU A 111 38.47 -3.91 0.89
CA GLU A 111 39.79 -4.46 0.54
C GLU A 111 40.35 -3.83 -0.74
N GLN A 112 39.52 -3.70 -1.79
CA GLN A 112 39.90 -3.04 -3.05
C GLN A 112 40.24 -1.54 -2.88
N VAL A 113 39.66 -0.85 -1.90
CA VAL A 113 39.97 0.55 -1.53
C VAL A 113 41.44 0.72 -1.13
N ARG A 114 42.05 -0.27 -0.49
CA ARG A 114 43.45 -0.22 -0.03
C ARG A 114 44.45 -0.19 -1.20
N ILE A 115 44.06 -0.68 -2.37
CA ILE A 115 44.90 -0.75 -3.56
C ILE A 115 44.91 0.63 -4.25
N PRO A 116 46.08 1.26 -4.48
CA PRO A 116 46.17 2.55 -5.17
C PRO A 116 45.74 2.46 -6.65
N PRO A 117 45.28 3.57 -7.26
CA PRO A 117 44.94 3.61 -8.68
C PRO A 117 46.16 3.30 -9.56
N GLN A 118 45.93 2.60 -10.67
CA GLN A 118 46.98 2.25 -11.63
C GLN A 118 47.16 3.34 -12.71
N ILE A 119 46.10 4.11 -12.99
CA ILE A 119 46.06 5.18 -14.00
C ILE A 119 45.22 6.33 -13.43
N GLY A 120 45.65 7.57 -13.63
CA GLY A 120 44.96 8.75 -13.07
C GLY A 120 45.37 9.06 -11.62
N LYS A 121 44.53 9.83 -10.91
CA LYS A 121 44.87 10.37 -9.57
C LYS A 121 44.06 9.74 -8.44
N TYR A 122 42.82 9.35 -8.71
CA TYR A 122 41.87 8.91 -7.68
C TYR A 122 41.17 7.61 -8.09
N LYS A 123 40.90 6.76 -7.11
CA LYS A 123 40.06 5.57 -7.25
C LYS A 123 38.68 5.89 -6.68
N VAL A 124 37.70 6.03 -7.56
CA VAL A 124 36.37 6.54 -7.22
C VAL A 124 35.38 5.39 -7.09
N TYR A 125 34.57 5.40 -6.04
CA TYR A 125 33.54 4.40 -5.75
C TYR A 125 32.18 5.08 -5.72
N ILE A 126 31.37 4.84 -6.76
CA ILE A 126 29.99 5.30 -6.84
C ILE A 126 29.11 4.19 -6.26
N ILE A 127 28.35 4.48 -5.20
CA ILE A 127 27.40 3.54 -4.60
C ILE A 127 25.99 4.12 -4.74
N ASP A 128 25.21 3.56 -5.66
CA ASP A 128 23.82 4.02 -5.92
C ASP A 128 22.80 3.35 -5.00
N GLU A 129 21.71 4.06 -4.73
CA GLU A 129 20.66 3.76 -3.74
C GLU A 129 21.19 3.18 -2.42
N VAL A 130 22.25 3.79 -1.87
CA VAL A 130 23.03 3.31 -0.71
C VAL A 130 22.19 2.98 0.53
N HIS A 131 20.99 3.56 0.67
CA HIS A 131 20.04 3.25 1.75
C HIS A 131 19.54 1.79 1.74
N MET A 132 19.78 1.04 0.66
CA MET A 132 19.47 -0.39 0.52
C MET A 132 20.53 -1.32 1.14
N LEU A 133 21.71 -0.81 1.54
CA LEU A 133 22.72 -1.60 2.22
C LEU A 133 22.21 -2.16 3.56
N SER A 134 22.57 -3.40 3.88
CA SER A 134 22.31 -3.97 5.20
C SER A 134 23.04 -3.20 6.31
N ALA A 135 22.44 -3.08 7.50
CA ALA A 135 23.04 -2.35 8.63
C ALA A 135 24.43 -2.88 9.03
N SER A 136 24.66 -4.19 8.85
CA SER A 136 25.95 -4.84 9.01
C SER A 136 26.98 -4.44 7.94
N ALA A 137 26.56 -4.24 6.68
CA ALA A 137 27.41 -3.72 5.61
C ALA A 137 27.77 -2.25 5.85
N PHE A 138 26.80 -1.42 6.26
CA PHE A 138 27.05 -0.03 6.69
C PHE A 138 28.10 0.05 7.81
N ASN A 139 28.00 -0.80 8.84
CA ASN A 139 28.97 -0.83 9.94
C ASN A 139 30.37 -1.31 9.52
N ALA A 140 30.48 -2.16 8.49
CA ALA A 140 31.78 -2.49 7.89
C ALA A 140 32.38 -1.31 7.13
N PHE A 141 31.54 -0.55 6.42
CA PHE A 141 31.94 0.61 5.60
C PHE A 141 32.37 1.84 6.43
N LEU A 142 31.77 2.05 7.62
CA LEU A 142 32.05 3.21 8.47
C LEU A 142 33.55 3.45 8.73
N LYS A 143 34.33 2.39 9.02
CA LYS A 143 35.77 2.51 9.27
C LYS A 143 36.54 3.09 8.07
N THR A 144 36.09 2.80 6.86
CA THR A 144 36.71 3.25 5.61
C THR A 144 36.24 4.65 5.20
N LEU A 145 35.09 5.10 5.70
CA LEU A 145 34.68 6.52 5.66
C LEU A 145 35.39 7.37 6.73
N GLU A 146 35.81 6.77 7.84
CA GLU A 146 36.56 7.45 8.92
C GLU A 146 38.05 7.61 8.59
N GLU A 147 38.69 6.56 8.08
CA GLU A 147 40.11 6.56 7.72
C GLU A 147 40.32 6.22 6.22
N PRO A 148 39.80 7.05 5.29
CA PRO A 148 39.93 6.81 3.86
C PRO A 148 41.36 7.01 3.37
N PRO A 149 41.89 6.13 2.49
CA PRO A 149 43.14 6.40 1.78
C PRO A 149 43.07 7.70 0.95
N ARG A 150 44.16 8.46 0.87
CA ARG A 150 44.21 9.76 0.16
C ARG A 150 43.83 9.71 -1.32
N HIS A 151 43.91 8.54 -1.95
CA HIS A 151 43.51 8.30 -3.34
C HIS A 151 42.04 7.88 -3.50
N ALA A 152 41.33 7.54 -2.41
CA ALA A 152 39.96 7.03 -2.48
C ALA A 152 38.93 8.18 -2.38
N ILE A 153 37.93 8.16 -3.26
CA ILE A 153 36.78 9.07 -3.20
C ILE A 153 35.49 8.25 -3.29
N PHE A 154 34.60 8.43 -2.32
CA PHE A 154 33.27 7.82 -2.30
C PHE A 154 32.21 8.80 -2.78
N ILE A 155 31.32 8.36 -3.68
CA ILE A 155 30.15 9.10 -4.12
C ILE A 155 28.93 8.23 -3.86
N LEU A 156 28.26 8.48 -2.74
CA LEU A 156 27.06 7.78 -2.32
C LEU A 156 25.85 8.49 -2.92
N ALA A 157 24.88 7.77 -3.47
CA ALA A 157 23.62 8.33 -3.94
C ALA A 157 22.43 7.66 -3.24
N THR A 158 21.39 8.43 -2.91
CA THR A 158 20.17 7.90 -2.27
C THR A 158 18.91 8.69 -2.65
N THR A 159 17.79 7.99 -2.83
CA THR A 159 16.45 8.56 -2.80
C THR A 159 15.99 8.97 -1.40
N GLU A 160 16.47 8.31 -0.35
CA GLU A 160 15.93 8.44 1.00
C GLU A 160 17.00 8.84 2.02
N LYS A 161 17.24 10.16 2.10
CA LYS A 161 18.20 10.79 3.04
C LYS A 161 17.97 10.39 4.51
N HIS A 162 16.71 10.20 4.90
CA HIS A 162 16.31 9.88 6.28
C HIS A 162 16.61 8.42 6.70
N LYS A 163 16.86 7.51 5.74
CA LYS A 163 17.28 6.12 6.01
C LYS A 163 18.79 5.98 6.25
N ILE A 164 19.57 7.03 5.96
CA ILE A 164 21.03 7.02 6.13
C ILE A 164 21.38 7.28 7.60
N LEU A 165 22.30 6.49 8.14
CA LEU A 165 22.78 6.64 9.52
C LEU A 165 23.42 8.03 9.73
N PRO A 166 23.10 8.76 10.83
CA PRO A 166 23.71 10.07 11.12
C PRO A 166 25.24 10.06 11.21
N THR A 167 25.84 8.91 11.53
CA THR A 167 27.30 8.69 11.49
C THR A 167 27.88 8.85 10.09
N ILE A 168 27.15 8.45 9.04
CA ILE A 168 27.55 8.62 7.64
C ILE A 168 27.27 10.07 7.19
N LEU A 169 26.11 10.63 7.56
CA LEU A 169 25.77 12.02 7.25
C LEU A 169 26.81 13.02 7.76
N SER A 170 27.37 12.78 8.95
CA SER A 170 28.43 13.62 9.56
C SER A 170 29.82 13.45 8.92
N ARG A 171 30.03 12.47 8.04
CA ARG A 171 31.30 12.18 7.36
C ARG A 171 31.27 12.49 5.85
N CYS A 172 30.10 12.76 5.28
CA CYS A 172 29.94 13.03 3.85
C CYS A 172 29.61 14.50 3.58
N GLN A 173 30.15 15.07 2.49
CA GLN A 173 29.64 16.34 1.97
C GLN A 173 28.27 16.09 1.29
N ILE A 174 27.21 16.62 1.90
CA ILE A 174 25.84 16.40 1.44
C ILE A 174 25.47 17.39 0.34
N TYR A 175 24.87 16.86 -0.73
CA TYR A 175 24.36 17.61 -1.87
C TYR A 175 22.93 17.15 -2.16
N ASP A 176 21.95 18.04 -1.93
CA ASP A 176 20.53 17.76 -2.12
C ASP A 176 20.07 18.20 -3.53
N PHE A 177 19.66 17.22 -4.34
CA PHE A 177 19.12 17.40 -5.69
C PHE A 177 17.62 17.70 -5.62
N ASN A 178 17.23 18.82 -6.21
CA ASN A 178 15.83 19.21 -6.28
C ASN A 178 15.09 18.48 -7.41
N ARG A 179 13.75 18.52 -7.37
CA ARG A 179 12.91 18.15 -8.52
C ARG A 179 13.24 19.05 -9.70
N ILE A 180 13.26 18.50 -10.90
CA ILE A 180 13.40 19.28 -12.14
C ILE A 180 12.05 19.95 -12.41
N SER A 181 12.06 21.22 -12.84
CA SER A 181 10.80 21.95 -13.10
C SER A 181 10.04 21.36 -14.29
N VAL A 182 8.72 21.59 -14.33
CA VAL A 182 7.90 21.21 -15.49
C VAL A 182 8.38 21.93 -16.76
N GLU A 183 8.77 23.20 -16.65
CA GLU A 183 9.28 24.01 -17.76
C GLU A 183 10.62 23.48 -18.32
N ASP A 184 11.60 23.21 -17.45
CA ASP A 184 12.88 22.56 -17.82
C ASP A 184 12.64 21.19 -18.49
N THR A 185 11.66 20.43 -17.98
CA THR A 185 11.32 19.09 -18.49
C THR A 185 10.70 19.17 -19.88
N VAL A 186 9.72 20.05 -20.08
CA VAL A 186 9.10 20.29 -21.41
C VAL A 186 10.15 20.79 -22.40
N ALA A 187 11.03 21.71 -22.02
CA ALA A 187 12.10 22.20 -22.87
C ALA A 187 13.07 21.09 -23.31
N HIS A 188 13.43 20.17 -22.40
CA HIS A 188 14.29 19.03 -22.74
C HIS A 188 13.58 17.99 -23.63
N LEU A 189 12.29 17.70 -23.36
CA LEU A 189 11.50 16.81 -24.21
C LEU A 189 11.31 17.37 -25.62
N ALA A 190 11.09 18.69 -25.77
CA ALA A 190 11.03 19.35 -27.07
C ALA A 190 12.37 19.28 -27.82
N TYR A 191 13.49 19.45 -27.12
CA TYR A 191 14.82 19.22 -27.69
C TYR A 191 15.00 17.78 -28.19
N VAL A 192 14.64 16.77 -27.39
CA VAL A 192 14.72 15.36 -27.80
C VAL A 192 13.82 15.07 -29.00
N ALA A 193 12.58 15.54 -29.00
CA ALA A 193 11.66 15.40 -30.13
C ALA A 193 12.26 16.00 -31.42
N SER A 194 12.84 17.20 -31.35
CA SER A 194 13.51 17.84 -32.48
C SER A 194 14.73 17.08 -33.01
N LYS A 195 15.39 16.27 -32.16
CA LYS A 195 16.57 15.47 -32.53
C LYS A 195 16.24 14.12 -33.15
N GLU A 196 15.12 13.50 -32.76
CA GLU A 196 14.62 12.26 -33.37
C GLU A 196 13.70 12.51 -34.58
N GLY A 197 13.38 13.78 -34.90
CA GLY A 197 12.46 14.13 -36.00
C GLY A 197 10.98 13.94 -35.67
N ILE A 198 10.63 13.93 -34.38
CA ILE A 198 9.30 13.65 -33.85
C ILE A 198 8.51 14.96 -33.74
N THR A 199 7.28 14.98 -34.26
CA THR A 199 6.33 16.09 -34.03
C THR A 199 5.62 15.90 -32.70
N ALA A 200 5.64 16.92 -31.84
CA ALA A 200 4.99 16.88 -30.53
C ALA A 200 4.34 18.21 -30.17
N GLU A 201 3.10 18.17 -29.66
CA GLU A 201 2.38 19.34 -29.16
C GLU A 201 2.90 19.78 -27.77
N PRO A 202 3.08 21.10 -27.51
CA PRO A 202 3.57 21.59 -26.21
C PRO A 202 2.70 21.15 -25.02
N GLU A 203 1.38 21.14 -25.20
CA GLU A 203 0.39 20.66 -24.25
C GLU A 203 0.57 19.18 -23.92
N ALA A 204 0.89 18.36 -24.93
CA ALA A 204 1.15 16.93 -24.78
C ALA A 204 2.43 16.67 -23.99
N LEU A 205 3.50 17.43 -24.28
CA LEU A 205 4.76 17.38 -23.52
C LEU A 205 4.56 17.84 -22.06
N ASN A 206 3.68 18.81 -21.80
CA ASN A 206 3.35 19.27 -20.46
C ASN A 206 2.70 18.17 -19.61
N VAL A 207 1.76 17.40 -20.18
CA VAL A 207 1.16 16.23 -19.50
C VAL A 207 2.21 15.15 -19.19
N ILE A 208 3.14 14.88 -20.11
CA ILE A 208 4.27 13.95 -19.88
C ILE A 208 5.15 14.44 -18.71
N ALA A 209 5.51 15.73 -18.71
CA ALA A 209 6.35 16.33 -17.67
C ALA A 209 5.67 16.31 -16.28
N LEU A 210 4.38 16.62 -16.22
CA LEU A 210 3.59 16.56 -14.99
C LEU A 210 3.46 15.12 -14.46
N LYS A 211 3.21 14.14 -15.34
CA LYS A 211 3.14 12.71 -14.99
C LYS A 211 4.48 12.17 -14.46
N ALA A 212 5.60 12.78 -14.84
CA ALA A 212 6.94 12.38 -14.43
C ALA A 212 7.40 12.93 -13.06
N ASP A 213 6.61 13.78 -12.40
CA ASP A 213 6.83 14.22 -11.01
C ASP A 213 8.22 14.85 -10.73
N GLY A 214 8.81 15.48 -11.77
CA GLY A 214 10.14 16.10 -11.75
C GLY A 214 11.33 15.15 -12.01
N GLY A 215 11.08 13.90 -12.41
CA GLY A 215 12.11 12.89 -12.72
C GLY A 215 12.37 12.74 -14.23
N MET A 216 13.46 13.33 -14.74
CA MET A 216 13.79 13.31 -16.18
C MET A 216 13.91 11.90 -16.80
N ARG A 217 14.48 10.93 -16.06
CA ARG A 217 14.56 9.53 -16.52
C ARG A 217 13.18 8.97 -16.83
N ASP A 218 12.22 9.24 -15.95
CA ASP A 218 10.88 8.70 -16.03
C ASP A 218 10.07 9.50 -17.09
N ALA A 219 10.28 10.82 -17.23
CA ALA A 219 9.75 11.63 -18.33
C ALA A 219 10.18 11.13 -19.73
N LEU A 220 11.47 10.84 -19.92
CA LEU A 220 11.98 10.29 -21.19
C LEU A 220 11.45 8.88 -21.47
N SER A 221 11.25 8.07 -20.42
CA SER A 221 10.66 6.72 -20.57
C SER A 221 9.19 6.77 -20.97
N ILE A 222 8.44 7.74 -20.42
CA ILE A 222 7.04 8.02 -20.79
C ILE A 222 6.97 8.56 -22.23
N PHE A 223 7.87 9.46 -22.62
CA PHE A 223 7.97 9.96 -23.99
C PHE A 223 8.18 8.84 -25.01
N ASP A 224 9.16 7.95 -24.80
CA ASP A 224 9.41 6.81 -25.69
C ASP A 224 8.18 5.87 -25.82
N GLN A 225 7.44 5.65 -24.72
CA GLN A 225 6.20 4.86 -24.72
C GLN A 225 5.12 5.49 -25.61
N VAL A 226 4.94 6.81 -25.56
CA VAL A 226 3.97 7.53 -26.40
C VAL A 226 4.44 7.59 -27.86
N VAL A 227 5.72 7.77 -28.12
CA VAL A 227 6.29 7.73 -29.49
C VAL A 227 6.03 6.38 -30.16
N SER A 228 6.27 5.28 -29.43
CA SER A 228 6.02 3.92 -29.88
C SER A 228 4.54 3.64 -30.20
N PHE A 229 3.63 4.30 -29.49
CA PHE A 229 2.18 4.20 -29.70
C PHE A 229 1.66 5.08 -30.85
N THR A 230 2.23 6.28 -31.03
CA THR A 230 1.76 7.27 -32.03
C THR A 230 2.48 7.22 -33.38
N GLY A 231 3.59 6.48 -33.48
CA GLY A 231 4.42 6.45 -34.69
C GLY A 231 5.18 7.76 -34.95
N GLY A 232 5.31 8.64 -33.95
CA GLY A 232 6.04 9.92 -34.05
C GLY A 232 5.18 11.19 -34.11
N HIS A 233 3.86 11.06 -33.93
CA HIS A 233 2.92 12.18 -33.90
C HIS A 233 2.27 12.34 -32.51
N ILE A 234 2.97 13.00 -31.58
CA ILE A 234 2.52 13.15 -30.19
C ILE A 234 1.51 14.29 -30.08
N THR A 235 0.23 13.95 -30.01
CA THR A 235 -0.88 14.89 -29.73
C THR A 235 -1.35 14.82 -28.28
N TYR A 236 -2.01 15.87 -27.79
CA TYR A 236 -2.57 15.92 -26.44
C TYR A 236 -3.48 14.72 -26.15
N GLN A 237 -4.40 14.43 -27.06
CA GLN A 237 -5.34 13.30 -26.95
C GLN A 237 -4.60 11.96 -26.85
N SER A 238 -3.56 11.74 -27.66
CA SER A 238 -2.78 10.50 -27.65
C SER A 238 -2.02 10.27 -26.34
N VAL A 239 -1.56 11.34 -25.69
CA VAL A 239 -0.92 11.27 -24.36
C VAL A 239 -1.96 10.97 -23.28
N ILE A 240 -3.10 11.64 -23.31
CA ILE A 240 -4.22 11.43 -22.37
C ILE A 240 -4.68 9.96 -22.38
N GLU A 241 -4.87 9.39 -23.57
CA GLU A 241 -5.26 7.98 -23.75
C GLU A 241 -4.14 7.00 -23.34
N ASN A 242 -2.90 7.22 -23.77
CA ASN A 242 -1.80 6.29 -23.50
C ASN A 242 -1.39 6.27 -22.00
N LEU A 243 -1.40 7.42 -21.34
CA LEU A 243 -0.96 7.55 -19.94
C LEU A 243 -2.08 7.33 -18.92
N ASN A 244 -3.29 7.05 -19.41
CA ASN A 244 -4.54 6.97 -18.65
C ASN A 244 -4.66 8.14 -17.65
N VAL A 245 -4.68 9.36 -18.20
CA VAL A 245 -4.80 10.62 -17.45
C VAL A 245 -6.16 11.25 -17.73
N LEU A 246 -6.81 11.80 -16.71
CA LEU A 246 -8.07 12.52 -16.89
C LEU A 246 -7.82 13.89 -17.50
N ASP A 247 -8.40 14.13 -18.67
CA ASP A 247 -8.45 15.44 -19.32
C ASP A 247 -9.08 16.48 -18.38
N TYR A 248 -8.46 17.65 -18.29
CA TYR A 248 -8.95 18.81 -17.52
C TYR A 248 -10.39 19.18 -17.90
N GLU A 249 -10.80 18.93 -19.14
CA GLU A 249 -12.14 19.15 -19.67
C GLU A 249 -13.24 18.49 -18.81
N TYR A 250 -12.97 17.32 -18.20
CA TYR A 250 -13.90 16.68 -17.27
C TYR A 250 -14.11 17.51 -16.01
N TYR A 251 -13.02 18.02 -15.42
CA TYR A 251 -13.09 18.81 -14.19
C TYR A 251 -13.72 20.19 -14.45
N PHE A 252 -13.39 20.85 -15.57
CA PHE A 252 -14.05 22.08 -15.99
C PHE A 252 -15.58 21.89 -16.12
N LYS A 253 -16.03 20.83 -16.80
CA LYS A 253 -17.46 20.50 -16.95
C LYS A 253 -18.13 20.17 -15.62
N LEU A 254 -17.46 19.40 -14.75
CA LEU A 254 -17.97 19.10 -13.41
C LEU A 254 -18.14 20.37 -12.57
N THR A 255 -17.17 21.29 -12.58
CA THR A 255 -17.28 22.56 -11.86
C THR A 255 -18.45 23.42 -12.37
N ASP A 256 -18.64 23.54 -13.68
CA ASP A 256 -19.81 24.26 -14.23
C ASP A 256 -21.13 23.54 -13.83
N HIS A 257 -21.20 22.20 -13.87
CA HIS A 257 -22.38 21.44 -13.39
C HIS A 257 -22.63 21.63 -11.89
N PHE A 258 -21.60 21.75 -11.05
CA PHE A 258 -21.77 22.01 -9.61
C PHE A 258 -22.34 23.41 -9.35
N LEU A 259 -21.82 24.44 -10.02
CA LEU A 259 -22.35 25.81 -9.92
C LEU A 259 -23.81 25.90 -10.39
N GLU A 260 -24.19 25.12 -11.39
CA GLU A 260 -25.57 25.01 -11.89
C GLU A 260 -26.44 24.03 -11.06
N ASN A 261 -25.89 23.40 -10.02
CA ASN A 261 -26.53 22.38 -9.15
C ASN A 261 -27.04 21.13 -9.92
N LYS A 262 -26.45 20.82 -11.08
CA LYS A 262 -26.78 19.70 -11.97
C LYS A 262 -26.23 18.37 -11.46
N VAL A 263 -26.81 17.87 -10.37
CA VAL A 263 -26.43 16.59 -9.72
C VAL A 263 -26.42 15.42 -10.72
N GLY A 264 -27.44 15.32 -11.59
CA GLY A 264 -27.56 14.23 -12.55
C GLY A 264 -26.41 14.19 -13.56
N ASP A 265 -26.09 15.34 -14.17
CA ASP A 265 -25.05 15.42 -15.19
C ASP A 265 -23.64 15.24 -14.61
N ALA A 266 -23.42 15.61 -13.35
CA ALA A 266 -22.18 15.29 -12.62
C ALA A 266 -22.01 13.78 -12.36
N LEU A 267 -23.09 13.07 -12.02
CA LEU A 267 -23.07 11.61 -11.84
C LEU A 267 -22.92 10.87 -13.19
N LEU A 268 -23.47 11.41 -14.28
CA LEU A 268 -23.27 10.88 -15.64
C LEU A 268 -21.81 11.03 -16.09
N LEU A 269 -21.17 12.18 -15.83
CA LEU A 269 -19.74 12.39 -16.08
C LEU A 269 -18.87 11.41 -15.28
N LEU A 270 -19.16 11.21 -13.98
CA LEU A 270 -18.47 10.18 -13.19
C LEU A 270 -18.63 8.79 -13.82
N ASN A 271 -19.82 8.45 -14.32
CA ASN A 271 -20.05 7.13 -14.92
C ASN A 271 -19.29 6.94 -16.25
N ASP A 272 -19.17 7.98 -17.09
CA ASP A 272 -18.31 7.96 -18.29
C ASP A 272 -16.84 7.74 -17.89
N VAL A 273 -16.32 8.52 -16.94
CA VAL A 273 -14.96 8.39 -16.39
C VAL A 273 -14.70 6.97 -15.87
N LEU A 274 -15.59 6.42 -15.04
CA LEU A 274 -15.43 5.05 -14.53
C LEU A 274 -15.53 4.00 -15.65
N SER A 275 -16.34 4.23 -16.68
CA SER A 275 -16.45 3.30 -17.83
C SER A 275 -15.18 3.24 -18.70
N LYS A 276 -14.40 4.33 -18.71
CA LYS A 276 -13.08 4.41 -19.37
C LYS A 276 -11.94 3.77 -18.55
N GLY A 277 -12.23 3.23 -17.37
CA GLY A 277 -11.27 2.48 -16.55
C GLY A 277 -10.45 3.32 -15.57
N PHE A 278 -10.84 4.57 -15.31
CA PHE A 278 -10.23 5.40 -14.27
C PHE A 278 -10.66 4.97 -12.86
N ASP A 279 -9.77 5.05 -11.86
CA ASP A 279 -10.12 4.82 -10.44
C ASP A 279 -10.72 6.08 -9.80
N GLY A 280 -11.73 5.88 -8.97
CA GLY A 280 -12.42 6.95 -8.22
C GLY A 280 -11.51 7.72 -7.25
N SER A 281 -10.40 7.12 -6.76
CA SER A 281 -9.40 7.86 -5.98
C SER A 281 -8.71 8.90 -6.86
N HIS A 282 -8.14 8.51 -7.99
CA HIS A 282 -7.42 9.41 -8.89
C HIS A 282 -8.32 10.54 -9.42
N PHE A 283 -9.59 10.22 -9.69
CA PHE A 283 -10.61 11.22 -10.03
C PHE A 283 -10.85 12.23 -8.89
N ILE A 284 -11.02 11.80 -7.64
CA ILE A 284 -11.18 12.70 -6.49
C ILE A 284 -9.90 13.50 -6.19
N THR A 285 -8.72 12.90 -6.28
CA THR A 285 -7.45 13.61 -6.10
C THR A 285 -7.29 14.69 -7.18
N GLY A 286 -7.59 14.37 -8.44
CA GLY A 286 -7.55 15.33 -9.55
C GLY A 286 -8.58 16.45 -9.42
N LEU A 287 -9.80 16.14 -8.97
CA LEU A 287 -10.84 17.14 -8.69
C LEU A 287 -10.43 18.09 -7.55
N SER A 288 -9.79 17.56 -6.51
CA SER A 288 -9.24 18.36 -5.40
C SER A 288 -8.14 19.33 -5.89
N SER A 289 -7.23 18.84 -6.74
CA SER A 289 -6.22 19.69 -7.40
C SER A 289 -6.85 20.75 -8.30
N HIS A 290 -7.88 20.41 -9.07
CA HIS A 290 -8.62 21.36 -9.91
C HIS A 290 -9.27 22.49 -9.09
N PHE A 291 -9.89 22.17 -7.94
CA PHE A 291 -10.42 23.21 -7.04
C PHE A 291 -9.31 24.05 -6.39
N ARG A 292 -8.16 23.46 -6.06
CA ARG A 292 -6.96 24.19 -5.61
C ARG A 292 -6.47 25.16 -6.69
N ASP A 293 -6.42 24.72 -7.95
CA ASP A 293 -5.96 25.53 -9.08
C ASP A 293 -6.95 26.66 -9.41
N LEU A 294 -8.27 26.41 -9.31
CA LEU A 294 -9.30 27.46 -9.38
C LEU A 294 -9.16 28.50 -8.26
N LEU A 295 -8.86 28.06 -7.03
CA LEU A 295 -8.61 28.95 -5.90
C LEU A 295 -7.35 29.80 -6.10
N VAL A 296 -6.26 29.20 -6.58
CA VAL A 296 -5.01 29.87 -6.97
C VAL A 296 -5.20 30.82 -8.16
N SER A 297 -6.21 30.59 -9.00
CA SER A 297 -6.54 31.43 -10.18
C SER A 297 -7.43 32.62 -9.88
N LYS A 298 -7.84 32.84 -8.62
CA LYS A 298 -8.67 33.99 -8.21
C LYS A 298 -7.91 35.32 -8.26
N ASP A 299 -6.66 35.32 -7.82
CA ASP A 299 -5.79 36.50 -7.78
C ASP A 299 -4.78 36.45 -8.95
N PRO A 300 -4.68 37.50 -9.79
CA PRO A 300 -3.65 37.60 -10.82
C PRO A 300 -2.22 37.39 -10.31
N ALA A 301 -1.91 37.75 -9.05
CA ALA A 301 -0.59 37.57 -8.45
C ALA A 301 -0.21 36.10 -8.22
N THR A 302 -1.18 35.19 -8.09
CA THR A 302 -0.94 33.76 -7.85
C THR A 302 -1.02 32.88 -9.11
N LEU A 303 -1.41 33.45 -10.27
CA LEU A 303 -1.38 32.75 -11.56
C LEU A 303 -0.02 32.11 -11.94
N PRO A 304 1.17 32.64 -11.56
CA PRO A 304 2.45 31.99 -11.81
C PRO A 304 2.65 30.66 -11.06
N LEU A 305 1.84 30.35 -10.04
CA LEU A 305 1.91 29.11 -9.25
C LEU A 305 1.22 27.91 -9.93
N LEU A 306 0.70 28.11 -11.15
CA LEU A 306 -0.05 27.12 -11.92
C LEU A 306 0.87 26.44 -12.95
N GLU A 307 1.24 25.20 -12.68
CA GLU A 307 2.15 24.36 -13.50
C GLU A 307 1.47 23.79 -14.77
N VAL A 308 0.66 24.62 -15.46
CA VAL A 308 -0.13 24.25 -16.64
C VAL A 308 0.17 25.15 -17.84
N GLY A 309 -0.09 24.64 -19.06
CA GLY A 309 0.06 25.38 -20.31
C GLY A 309 -0.81 26.65 -20.39
N ALA A 310 -0.38 27.63 -21.19
CA ALA A 310 -0.95 28.98 -21.21
C ALA A 310 -2.46 29.02 -21.53
N SER A 311 -2.93 28.18 -22.47
CA SER A 311 -4.36 28.03 -22.80
C SER A 311 -5.18 27.54 -21.59
N ILE A 312 -4.69 26.51 -20.90
CA ILE A 312 -5.33 25.94 -19.71
C ILE A 312 -5.34 26.96 -18.55
N ARG A 313 -4.26 27.75 -18.39
CA ARG A 313 -4.16 28.83 -17.40
C ARG A 313 -5.22 29.92 -17.62
N GLN A 314 -5.52 30.29 -18.86
CA GLN A 314 -6.61 31.23 -19.18
C GLN A 314 -7.99 30.63 -18.85
N ARG A 315 -8.24 29.35 -19.17
CA ARG A 315 -9.51 28.68 -18.81
C ARG A 315 -9.73 28.63 -17.30
N TYR A 316 -8.68 28.32 -16.54
CA TYR A 316 -8.70 28.37 -15.08
C TYR A 316 -9.03 29.76 -14.56
N GLN A 317 -8.39 30.81 -15.07
CA GLN A 317 -8.71 32.20 -14.69
C GLN A 317 -10.18 32.55 -14.99
N THR A 318 -10.71 32.16 -16.16
CA THR A 318 -12.10 32.43 -16.55
C THR A 318 -13.11 31.71 -15.66
N GLN A 319 -12.94 30.41 -15.38
CA GLN A 319 -13.87 29.67 -14.51
C GLN A 319 -13.72 30.08 -13.04
N ALA A 320 -12.50 30.36 -12.58
CA ALA A 320 -12.25 30.82 -11.21
C ALA A 320 -13.07 32.06 -10.87
N GLN A 321 -13.24 33.02 -11.79
CA GLN A 321 -14.08 34.18 -11.52
C GLN A 321 -15.56 33.83 -11.27
N LYS A 322 -16.11 32.78 -11.93
CA LYS A 322 -17.47 32.28 -11.67
C LYS A 322 -17.62 31.64 -10.28
N CYS A 323 -16.59 30.97 -9.76
CA CYS A 323 -16.66 30.19 -8.53
C CYS A 323 -16.69 31.07 -7.26
N PRO A 324 -17.66 30.91 -6.33
CA PRO A 324 -17.59 31.55 -5.01
C PRO A 324 -16.44 31.00 -4.16
N LEU A 325 -15.79 31.85 -3.36
CA LEU A 325 -14.75 31.39 -2.41
C LEU A 325 -15.28 30.37 -1.37
N PRO A 326 -16.47 30.56 -0.75
CA PRO A 326 -17.04 29.55 0.16
C PRO A 326 -17.32 28.20 -0.51
N PHE A 327 -17.67 28.22 -1.80
CA PHE A 327 -17.84 27.00 -2.60
C PHE A 327 -16.52 26.24 -2.74
N LEU A 328 -15.45 26.91 -3.16
CA LEU A 328 -14.14 26.28 -3.36
C LEU A 328 -13.60 25.66 -2.05
N TYR A 329 -13.64 26.39 -0.92
CA TYR A 329 -13.19 25.84 0.36
C TYR A 329 -14.01 24.63 0.82
N ARG A 330 -15.34 24.67 0.66
CA ARG A 330 -16.23 23.57 1.07
C ARG A 330 -16.11 22.36 0.13
N ALA A 331 -15.90 22.58 -1.17
CA ALA A 331 -15.69 21.54 -2.17
C ALA A 331 -14.33 20.83 -1.98
N MET A 332 -13.24 21.60 -1.76
CA MET A 332 -11.93 21.03 -1.42
C MET A 332 -11.98 20.19 -0.14
N LYS A 333 -12.67 20.67 0.90
CA LYS A 333 -12.85 19.89 2.13
C LYS A 333 -13.57 18.55 1.86
N LEU A 334 -14.68 18.56 1.12
CA LEU A 334 -15.41 17.34 0.79
C LEU A 334 -14.57 16.35 -0.05
N CYS A 335 -13.72 16.84 -0.94
CA CYS A 335 -12.79 15.99 -1.71
C CYS A 335 -11.70 15.37 -0.82
N ASN A 336 -11.12 16.15 0.10
CA ASN A 336 -10.17 15.65 1.11
C ASN A 336 -10.82 14.60 2.03
N ASP A 337 -12.01 14.90 2.55
CA ASP A 337 -12.74 14.00 3.44
C ASP A 337 -13.13 12.70 2.70
N CYS A 338 -13.39 12.76 1.39
CA CYS A 338 -13.58 11.59 0.53
C CYS A 338 -12.28 10.77 0.36
N ASP A 339 -11.16 11.40 0.00
CA ASP A 339 -9.89 10.70 -0.25
C ASP A 339 -9.38 9.95 0.99
N LEU A 340 -9.41 10.60 2.16
CA LEU A 340 -9.07 9.98 3.45
C LEU A 340 -9.93 8.74 3.75
N ASN A 341 -11.23 8.79 3.44
CA ASN A 341 -12.15 7.68 3.67
C ASN A 341 -12.16 6.64 2.53
N TYR A 342 -11.59 6.93 1.37
CA TYR A 342 -11.66 6.06 0.17
C TYR A 342 -11.02 4.69 0.38
N ARG A 343 -9.95 4.61 1.19
CA ARG A 343 -9.30 3.34 1.55
C ARG A 343 -10.08 2.51 2.57
N ALA A 344 -10.88 3.16 3.42
CA ALA A 344 -11.68 2.51 4.46
C ALA A 344 -13.09 2.11 3.98
N SER A 345 -13.61 2.78 2.94
CA SER A 345 -14.97 2.52 2.44
C SER A 345 -15.13 1.14 1.81
N LYS A 346 -16.18 0.43 2.24
CA LYS A 346 -16.63 -0.84 1.64
C LYS A 346 -17.26 -0.64 0.25
N ASN A 347 -17.78 0.56 -0.05
CA ASN A 347 -18.32 0.91 -1.36
C ASN A 347 -17.73 2.25 -1.81
N LYS A 348 -16.59 2.15 -2.50
CA LYS A 348 -15.82 3.27 -3.04
C LYS A 348 -16.63 4.14 -4.01
N ARG A 349 -17.39 3.50 -4.91
CA ARG A 349 -18.21 4.21 -5.91
C ARG A 349 -19.28 5.07 -5.23
N LEU A 350 -20.03 4.50 -4.29
CA LEU A 350 -21.06 5.23 -3.53
C LEU A 350 -20.48 6.40 -2.72
N LEU A 351 -19.27 6.26 -2.16
CA LEU A 351 -18.60 7.37 -1.47
C LEU A 351 -18.34 8.55 -2.43
N VAL A 352 -17.76 8.27 -3.60
CA VAL A 352 -17.50 9.31 -4.62
C VAL A 352 -18.81 9.94 -5.11
N GLU A 353 -19.81 9.13 -5.45
CA GLU A 353 -21.14 9.61 -5.88
C GLU A 353 -21.77 10.53 -4.82
N LEU A 354 -21.71 10.14 -3.55
CA LEU A 354 -22.22 10.93 -2.42
C LEU A 354 -21.45 12.24 -2.23
N THR A 355 -20.12 12.23 -2.41
CA THR A 355 -19.30 13.45 -2.37
C THR A 355 -19.65 14.41 -3.52
N LEU A 356 -19.86 13.93 -4.75
CA LEU A 356 -20.27 14.79 -5.87
C LEU A 356 -21.67 15.38 -5.63
N ILE A 357 -22.61 14.61 -5.07
CA ILE A 357 -23.92 15.12 -4.65
C ILE A 357 -23.77 16.24 -3.60
N GLN A 358 -22.92 16.05 -2.59
CA GLN A 358 -22.67 17.05 -1.56
C GLN A 358 -22.02 18.32 -2.11
N VAL A 359 -21.08 18.21 -3.06
CA VAL A 359 -20.45 19.35 -3.73
C VAL A 359 -21.46 20.11 -4.59
N ALA A 360 -22.27 19.40 -5.39
CA ALA A 360 -23.35 19.96 -6.20
C ALA A 360 -24.48 20.64 -5.39
N GLN A 361 -24.57 20.36 -4.08
CA GLN A 361 -25.55 20.98 -3.18
C GLN A 361 -24.98 22.17 -2.37
N ILE A 362 -23.70 22.55 -2.54
CA ILE A 362 -23.13 23.72 -1.81
C ILE A 362 -23.78 25.04 -2.23
N THR A 363 -24.01 25.22 -3.52
CA THR A 363 -24.59 26.43 -4.13
C THR A 363 -26.11 26.50 -4.08
N ALA A 364 -26.78 25.42 -3.66
CA ALA A 364 -28.21 25.40 -3.45
C ALA A 364 -28.53 25.99 -2.07
N GLU A 365 -28.51 27.32 -1.95
CA GLU A 365 -28.57 28.08 -0.69
C GLU A 365 -29.74 27.72 0.26
N GLY A 366 -29.60 28.15 1.51
CA GLY A 366 -30.66 28.08 2.53
C GLY A 366 -30.32 27.28 3.79
N ASP A 367 -29.15 27.50 4.41
CA ASP A 367 -28.98 27.43 5.88
C ASP A 367 -27.58 27.95 6.29
N ASP A 368 -27.54 29.18 6.82
CA ASP A 368 -26.49 29.88 7.61
C ASP A 368 -26.86 31.39 7.56
N ILE A 369 -27.10 32.16 8.63
CA ILE A 369 -26.90 31.95 10.08
C ILE A 369 -28.12 32.47 10.88
N ALA A 370 -28.73 31.62 11.73
CA ALA A 370 -29.45 32.05 12.93
C ALA A 370 -29.60 30.86 13.91
N ASN A 371 -29.29 31.07 15.20
CA ASN A 371 -29.42 30.09 16.30
C ASN A 371 -28.68 28.74 16.11
N GLY A 372 -27.48 28.63 16.69
CA GLY A 372 -26.69 27.40 16.60
C GLY A 372 -27.17 26.27 17.50
N HIS A 373 -27.55 25.13 16.91
CA HIS A 373 -27.51 23.80 17.56
C HIS A 373 -27.39 22.67 16.52
N SER A 374 -26.19 22.09 16.39
CA SER A 374 -25.84 20.88 15.61
C SER A 374 -26.08 20.92 14.07
N PRO A 375 -25.08 20.65 13.22
CA PRO A 375 -25.25 20.65 11.77
C PRO A 375 -26.00 19.39 11.29
N LYS A 376 -27.32 19.49 11.12
CA LYS A 376 -28.12 18.47 10.44
C LYS A 376 -27.91 18.56 8.93
N GLN A 377 -26.96 17.78 8.41
CA GLN A 377 -26.80 17.59 6.96
C GLN A 377 -27.98 16.79 6.38
N VAL A 378 -29.11 17.46 6.13
CA VAL A 378 -30.22 16.91 5.36
C VAL A 378 -29.94 17.13 3.88
N MET A 379 -29.58 16.07 3.16
CA MET A 379 -29.44 16.14 1.69
C MET A 379 -30.79 16.53 1.08
N LYS A 380 -30.80 17.57 0.24
CA LYS A 380 -32.01 18.00 -0.46
C LYS A 380 -32.43 16.89 -1.45
N PRO A 381 -33.72 16.53 -1.56
CA PRO A 381 -34.16 15.44 -2.43
C PRO A 381 -33.88 15.76 -3.90
N ILE A 382 -33.17 14.84 -4.57
CA ILE A 382 -32.63 15.03 -5.93
C ILE A 382 -33.74 15.04 -7.00
N PHE A 383 -34.90 14.43 -6.72
CA PHE A 383 -36.03 14.34 -7.64
C PHE A 383 -37.20 15.21 -7.17
N THR A 384 -37.35 16.39 -7.77
CA THR A 384 -38.61 17.15 -7.73
C THR A 384 -39.63 16.50 -8.67
N GLN A 385 -40.51 15.66 -8.12
CA GLN A 385 -41.75 15.32 -8.83
C GLN A 385 -42.57 16.60 -9.04
N PRO A 386 -43.14 16.84 -10.25
CA PRO A 386 -44.12 17.89 -10.44
C PRO A 386 -45.30 17.68 -9.48
N ALA A 387 -45.65 18.71 -8.71
CA ALA A 387 -46.69 18.61 -7.70
C ALA A 387 -48.06 18.32 -8.36
N ALA A 388 -48.52 17.08 -8.27
CA ALA A 388 -49.86 16.71 -8.73
C ALA A 388 -50.91 17.49 -7.92
N THR A 389 -51.69 18.33 -8.61
CA THR A 389 -52.75 19.13 -8.01
C THR A 389 -53.80 18.24 -7.38
N GLN A 390 -53.91 18.29 -6.05
CA GLN A 390 -54.91 17.53 -5.30
C GLN A 390 -56.32 18.07 -5.60
N GLN A 391 -57.22 17.19 -6.04
CA GLN A 391 -58.67 17.44 -6.03
C GLN A 391 -59.32 16.80 -4.79
N PRO A 392 -60.46 17.31 -4.30
CA PRO A 392 -61.04 16.85 -3.03
C PRO A 392 -61.61 15.42 -3.07
N GLN A 393 -61.70 14.82 -1.88
CA GLN A 393 -62.15 13.44 -1.69
C GLN A 393 -63.66 13.24 -1.89
N ALA A 394 -64.04 12.05 -2.37
CA ALA A 394 -65.37 11.48 -2.22
C ALA A 394 -65.34 10.24 -1.31
N THR A 395 -66.47 9.86 -0.72
CA THR A 395 -66.57 8.92 0.41
C THR A 395 -66.52 7.42 0.04
N PRO A 396 -66.09 6.55 0.98
CA PRO A 396 -65.96 5.11 0.73
C PRO A 396 -67.27 4.32 0.87
N ALA A 397 -67.38 3.20 0.15
CA ALA A 397 -68.51 2.26 0.20
C ALA A 397 -68.17 0.94 0.93
N VAL A 398 -69.21 0.21 1.36
CA VAL A 398 -69.13 -0.90 2.35
C VAL A 398 -68.99 -2.29 1.68
N PRO A 399 -68.16 -3.21 2.22
CA PRO A 399 -68.05 -4.60 1.74
C PRO A 399 -69.03 -5.58 2.42
N ARG A 400 -69.44 -6.64 1.70
CA ARG A 400 -70.17 -7.83 2.22
C ARG A 400 -69.76 -9.13 1.46
N PRO A 401 -70.04 -10.36 1.97
CA PRO A 401 -69.03 -11.43 1.95
C PRO A 401 -69.42 -12.80 1.32
N GLN A 402 -68.40 -13.68 1.19
CA GLN A 402 -68.31 -15.17 1.38
C GLN A 402 -69.57 -16.07 1.26
N ALA A 403 -69.54 -17.33 0.78
CA ALA A 403 -68.51 -18.17 0.11
C ALA A 403 -69.18 -19.41 -0.61
N PRO A 404 -68.86 -20.70 -0.33
CA PRO A 404 -67.83 -21.56 -0.98
C PRO A 404 -68.36 -22.75 -1.84
N VAL A 405 -67.47 -23.45 -2.58
CA VAL A 405 -67.72 -24.79 -3.21
C VAL A 405 -66.48 -25.72 -3.06
N ILE A 406 -66.64 -27.05 -3.14
CA ILE A 406 -65.72 -28.08 -2.62
C ILE A 406 -65.37 -29.20 -3.65
N ALA A 407 -64.10 -29.63 -3.68
CA ALA A 407 -63.48 -30.95 -4.05
C ALA A 407 -63.77 -31.72 -5.39
N LYS A 408 -62.67 -32.04 -6.14
CA LYS A 408 -62.08 -33.38 -6.53
C LYS A 408 -62.98 -34.62 -6.88
N PRO A 409 -62.48 -35.70 -7.55
CA PRO A 409 -61.24 -35.95 -8.35
C PRO A 409 -61.45 -36.82 -9.66
N GLN A 410 -60.37 -37.47 -10.18
CA GLN A 410 -60.25 -38.62 -11.14
C GLN A 410 -59.77 -38.33 -12.60
N ALA A 411 -59.30 -39.33 -13.40
CA ALA A 411 -57.99 -40.05 -13.31
C ALA A 411 -57.71 -41.05 -14.48
N VAL A 412 -56.57 -40.89 -15.22
CA VAL A 412 -55.85 -41.87 -16.12
C VAL A 412 -56.68 -42.60 -17.22
N PRO A 413 -56.14 -43.50 -18.11
CA PRO A 413 -54.76 -43.93 -18.46
C PRO A 413 -54.41 -43.59 -19.96
N THR A 414 -53.37 -44.07 -20.68
CA THR A 414 -52.22 -44.99 -20.41
C THR A 414 -50.88 -44.31 -20.83
N VAL A 415 -49.92 -44.73 -21.70
CA VAL A 415 -49.62 -45.89 -22.61
C VAL A 415 -48.06 -46.07 -22.64
N ALA A 416 -47.54 -47.28 -22.94
CA ALA A 416 -46.12 -47.59 -23.25
C ALA A 416 -46.07 -48.76 -24.29
N PRO A 417 -44.96 -49.11 -24.99
CA PRO A 417 -43.63 -49.55 -24.47
C PRO A 417 -42.44 -49.01 -25.34
N SER A 418 -41.20 -49.55 -25.47
CA SER A 418 -40.55 -50.84 -25.09
C SER A 418 -39.01 -50.79 -25.05
N THR A 419 -38.38 -51.82 -24.43
CA THR A 419 -37.02 -52.40 -24.70
C THR A 419 -35.74 -51.54 -24.62
N GLY A 420 -34.61 -51.98 -24.00
CA GLY A 420 -34.34 -53.17 -23.16
C GLY A 420 -32.83 -53.54 -23.07
N THR A 421 -32.43 -54.26 -21.99
CA THR A 421 -31.11 -54.96 -21.77
C THR A 421 -29.82 -54.10 -21.76
N THR A 422 -28.71 -54.43 -21.07
CA THR A 422 -28.23 -55.71 -20.47
C THR A 422 -27.39 -55.48 -19.18
N ALA A 423 -27.01 -56.58 -18.50
CA ALA A 423 -26.15 -56.68 -17.31
C ALA A 423 -24.64 -56.37 -17.59
N THR A 424 -23.64 -56.50 -16.69
CA THR A 424 -23.39 -57.51 -15.63
C THR A 424 -22.28 -57.10 -14.62
N THR A 425 -22.46 -57.40 -13.32
CA THR A 425 -21.50 -57.88 -12.24
C THR A 425 -20.01 -57.42 -12.15
N ALA A 426 -19.28 -57.46 -11.01
CA ALA A 426 -19.44 -58.25 -9.77
C ALA A 426 -18.74 -57.64 -8.49
N ASN A 427 -19.21 -58.07 -7.30
CA ASN A 427 -18.49 -58.48 -6.05
C ASN A 427 -17.33 -57.63 -5.44
N THR A 428 -17.38 -57.17 -4.17
CA THR A 428 -17.29 -57.84 -2.83
C THR A 428 -15.89 -58.41 -2.48
N ALA A 429 -15.42 -58.51 -1.21
CA ALA A 429 -16.11 -58.66 0.08
C ALA A 429 -15.34 -58.06 1.31
N SER A 430 -15.63 -58.55 2.55
CA SER A 430 -15.34 -57.92 3.85
C SER A 430 -14.71 -58.85 4.92
N HIS A 431 -13.85 -58.31 5.81
CA HIS A 431 -13.32 -58.91 7.07
C HIS A 431 -12.71 -57.79 7.96
N ALA A 432 -12.42 -57.89 9.27
CA ALA A 432 -12.86 -58.74 10.41
C ALA A 432 -12.31 -58.14 11.76
N THR A 433 -12.59 -58.74 12.92
CA THR A 433 -11.99 -58.39 14.25
C THR A 433 -11.50 -59.62 15.02
N PRO A 434 -10.53 -59.44 15.94
CA PRO A 434 -10.54 -60.10 17.26
C PRO A 434 -10.14 -59.17 18.44
N THR A 435 -9.92 -59.73 19.64
CA THR A 435 -10.11 -59.05 20.95
C THR A 435 -8.99 -59.34 21.98
N SER A 436 -9.03 -58.68 23.16
CA SER A 436 -8.30 -58.96 24.45
C SER A 436 -6.91 -58.27 24.64
N ILE A 437 -6.37 -58.03 25.86
CA ILE A 437 -6.69 -58.53 27.23
C ILE A 437 -6.22 -57.59 28.39
N LEU A 438 -6.92 -57.62 29.55
CA LEU A 438 -6.61 -57.23 30.96
C LEU A 438 -5.96 -55.87 31.45
N LEU A 439 -6.76 -55.16 32.28
CA LEU A 439 -6.54 -54.75 33.71
C LEU A 439 -5.38 -53.86 34.23
N ALA A 440 -5.74 -52.69 34.79
CA ALA A 440 -5.27 -52.13 36.09
C ALA A 440 -6.26 -51.05 36.61
N GLN A 441 -6.27 -50.72 37.91
CA GLN A 441 -7.29 -49.84 38.55
C GLN A 441 -6.71 -48.53 39.12
N GLY A 442 -7.50 -47.44 39.14
CA GLY A 442 -7.15 -46.22 39.88
C GLY A 442 -8.11 -45.03 39.70
N LYS A 443 -9.01 -44.84 40.69
CA LYS A 443 -9.89 -43.67 41.02
C LYS A 443 -10.49 -42.82 39.88
N GLU A 444 -11.81 -42.65 39.90
CA GLU A 444 -12.55 -41.75 39.00
C GLU A 444 -12.34 -40.26 39.31
N GLU A 445 -12.13 -39.47 38.26
CA GLU A 445 -12.32 -38.01 38.24
C GLU A 445 -13.31 -37.67 37.13
N LYS A 446 -14.38 -36.92 37.43
CA LYS A 446 -15.42 -36.56 36.44
C LYS A 446 -14.91 -35.49 35.47
N LYS A 447 -14.39 -35.92 34.32
CA LYS A 447 -13.88 -35.05 33.25
C LYS A 447 -14.97 -34.67 32.23
N ILE A 448 -14.84 -33.47 31.67
CA ILE A 448 -15.76 -32.90 30.67
C ILE A 448 -15.69 -33.73 29.37
N PRO A 449 -16.82 -34.06 28.71
CA PRO A 449 -16.82 -34.87 27.50
C PRO A 449 -16.23 -34.11 26.30
N VAL A 450 -15.27 -34.73 25.61
CA VAL A 450 -14.64 -34.20 24.39
C VAL A 450 -15.20 -34.88 23.15
N ILE A 451 -15.86 -34.11 22.29
CA ILE A 451 -16.39 -34.58 21.00
C ILE A 451 -15.23 -34.66 19.98
N LYS A 452 -15.10 -35.79 19.27
CA LYS A 452 -14.10 -35.97 18.21
C LYS A 452 -14.53 -35.25 16.93
N MET A 453 -13.65 -34.43 16.38
CA MET A 453 -13.80 -33.82 15.06
C MET A 453 -13.25 -34.76 13.97
N SER A 454 -14.11 -35.22 13.07
CA SER A 454 -13.72 -35.95 11.86
C SER A 454 -14.70 -35.67 10.72
N GLY A 455 -14.20 -35.11 9.62
CA GLY A 455 -14.99 -34.82 8.42
C GLY A 455 -15.47 -33.37 8.32
N LEU A 456 -14.75 -32.56 7.53
CA LEU A 456 -15.21 -31.23 7.09
C LEU A 456 -14.83 -31.05 5.61
N GLY A 457 -15.59 -31.74 4.74
CA GLY A 457 -15.57 -31.50 3.30
C GLY A 457 -16.34 -30.23 2.94
N VAL A 458 -15.89 -29.50 1.93
CA VAL A 458 -16.49 -28.22 1.51
C VAL A 458 -17.58 -28.45 0.47
N SER A 459 -18.80 -27.92 0.68
CA SER A 459 -19.72 -27.63 -0.44
C SER A 459 -20.77 -26.54 -0.18
N ILE A 460 -20.53 -25.38 -0.80
CA ILE A 460 -21.42 -24.38 -1.41
C ILE A 460 -22.96 -24.57 -1.27
N LYS A 461 -23.70 -23.58 -0.70
CA LYS A 461 -24.72 -22.73 -1.39
C LYS A 461 -25.53 -21.76 -0.47
N ARG A 462 -25.91 -20.61 -1.06
CA ARG A 462 -27.03 -19.68 -0.70
C ARG A 462 -28.33 -20.16 -1.43
N PRO A 463 -29.57 -19.64 -1.21
CA PRO A 463 -30.05 -18.45 -0.46
C PRO A 463 -30.33 -18.79 1.03
N LYS A 464 -31.12 -18.09 1.85
CA LYS A 464 -32.09 -16.97 1.71
C LYS A 464 -31.98 -15.98 2.89
N ALA A 465 -32.77 -14.90 2.85
CA ALA A 465 -33.15 -14.09 4.01
C ALA A 465 -34.66 -13.78 3.92
N GLU A 466 -35.31 -13.62 5.08
CA GLU A 466 -36.69 -13.15 5.26
C GLU A 466 -36.72 -12.25 6.51
N GLU A 467 -37.56 -11.22 6.50
CA GLU A 467 -37.73 -10.25 7.59
C GLU A 467 -39.15 -10.34 8.16
N GLU A 468 -39.32 -10.49 9.48
CA GLU A 468 -40.61 -10.26 10.16
C GLU A 468 -40.48 -9.45 11.46
N VAL A 469 -40.47 -8.13 11.29
CA VAL A 469 -41.42 -7.18 11.89
C VAL A 469 -42.06 -7.51 13.26
N LYS A 470 -41.51 -6.84 14.31
CA LYS A 470 -42.19 -6.14 15.43
C LYS A 470 -43.00 -6.86 16.55
N ASN A 471 -42.67 -6.38 17.76
CA ASN A 471 -43.57 -5.93 18.85
C ASN A 471 -44.23 -6.93 19.83
N THR A 472 -43.60 -6.99 21.02
CA THR A 472 -44.22 -6.78 22.34
C THR A 472 -45.60 -7.40 22.68
N ALA A 473 -45.57 -8.39 23.55
CA ALA A 473 -46.60 -8.60 24.58
C ALA A 473 -45.92 -8.76 25.95
N THR A 474 -46.42 -8.08 26.98
CA THR A 474 -45.84 -8.09 28.32
C THR A 474 -46.36 -9.28 29.12
N ALA A 475 -45.46 -10.10 29.69
CA ALA A 475 -45.81 -11.18 30.60
C ALA A 475 -44.91 -11.17 31.85
N THR A 476 -45.52 -11.08 33.02
CA THR A 476 -44.88 -11.21 34.35
C THR A 476 -44.83 -12.69 34.75
N ILE A 477 -44.21 -13.03 35.89
CA ILE A 477 -44.01 -14.40 36.46
C ILE A 477 -42.81 -15.10 35.79
N THR A 478 -41.80 -15.68 36.47
CA THR A 478 -41.48 -15.86 37.90
C THR A 478 -39.97 -15.68 38.13
N PRO A 479 -39.49 -15.38 39.36
CA PRO A 479 -38.08 -15.55 39.69
C PRO A 479 -37.69 -17.03 39.67
N GLN A 480 -36.84 -17.45 38.73
CA GLN A 480 -36.20 -18.76 38.80
C GLN A 480 -35.13 -18.75 39.88
N THR A 481 -35.22 -19.67 40.83
CA THR A 481 -34.22 -19.89 41.87
C THR A 481 -32.89 -20.27 41.23
N ALA A 482 -31.86 -19.45 41.45
CA ALA A 482 -30.51 -19.79 41.03
C ALA A 482 -30.07 -21.08 41.75
N GLN A 483 -29.67 -22.09 40.97
CA GLN A 483 -28.91 -23.21 41.52
C GLN A 483 -27.57 -22.68 42.07
N PRO A 484 -27.02 -23.26 43.15
CA PRO A 484 -25.67 -22.96 43.56
C PRO A 484 -24.70 -23.43 42.46
N GLU A 485 -24.14 -22.49 41.70
CA GLU A 485 -23.04 -22.80 40.77
C GLU A 485 -21.80 -23.15 41.58
N GLU A 486 -21.55 -24.46 41.72
CA GLU A 486 -20.28 -24.98 42.23
C GLU A 486 -19.13 -24.56 41.30
N ASP A 487 -18.04 -24.04 41.86
CA ASP A 487 -16.86 -23.67 41.08
C ASP A 487 -16.12 -24.94 40.59
N TYR A 488 -16.16 -25.18 39.28
CA TYR A 488 -15.51 -26.34 38.67
C TYR A 488 -13.98 -26.24 38.74
N ILE A 489 -13.32 -27.36 39.04
CA ILE A 489 -11.86 -27.47 38.96
C ILE A 489 -11.48 -27.55 37.47
N PHE A 490 -10.54 -26.71 37.05
CA PHE A 490 -9.98 -26.69 35.69
C PHE A 490 -8.46 -26.83 35.73
N ASN A 491 -7.85 -27.22 34.62
CA ASN A 491 -6.41 -27.37 34.47
C ASN A 491 -5.84 -26.45 33.37
N GLU A 492 -4.50 -26.39 33.27
CA GLU A 492 -3.79 -25.52 32.33
C GLU A 492 -4.18 -25.75 30.85
N ARG A 493 -4.57 -26.97 30.47
CA ARG A 493 -5.03 -27.27 29.10
C ARG A 493 -6.40 -26.68 28.81
N ASP A 494 -7.31 -26.73 29.78
CA ASP A 494 -8.69 -26.24 29.63
C ASP A 494 -8.67 -24.72 29.42
N ILE A 495 -7.84 -24.00 30.20
CA ILE A 495 -7.73 -22.55 30.09
C ILE A 495 -7.00 -22.12 28.80
N ASN A 496 -5.94 -22.82 28.38
CA ASN A 496 -5.30 -22.54 27.09
C ASN A 496 -6.22 -22.84 25.89
N TYR A 497 -7.10 -23.84 25.98
CA TYR A 497 -8.11 -24.12 24.97
C TYR A 497 -9.11 -22.96 24.83
N TYR A 498 -9.72 -22.49 25.93
CA TYR A 498 -10.67 -21.38 25.88
C TYR A 498 -10.01 -20.03 25.58
N TRP A 499 -8.74 -19.84 25.93
CA TRP A 499 -7.90 -18.71 25.51
C TRP A 499 -7.73 -18.67 23.98
N GLN A 500 -7.40 -19.80 23.35
CA GLN A 500 -7.30 -19.90 21.88
C GLN A 500 -8.68 -19.71 21.22
N GLU A 501 -9.77 -20.24 21.82
CA GLU A 501 -11.13 -20.02 21.33
C GLU A 501 -11.54 -18.54 21.37
N TYR A 502 -11.18 -17.80 22.44
CA TYR A 502 -11.40 -16.36 22.56
C TYR A 502 -10.61 -15.57 21.51
N ALA A 503 -9.31 -15.87 21.37
CA ALA A 503 -8.44 -15.25 20.36
C ALA A 503 -8.91 -15.52 18.92
N GLY A 504 -9.56 -16.66 18.66
CA GLY A 504 -10.19 -16.98 17.39
C GLY A 504 -11.51 -16.25 17.12
N ARG A 505 -12.14 -15.65 18.13
CA ARG A 505 -13.42 -14.91 18.06
C ARG A 505 -13.28 -13.38 18.03
N MET A 506 -12.06 -12.85 18.10
CA MET A 506 -11.82 -11.41 18.16
C MET A 506 -12.28 -10.63 16.91
N PRO A 507 -12.70 -9.36 17.05
CA PRO A 507 -13.00 -8.48 15.93
C PRO A 507 -11.82 -8.30 14.97
N LYS A 508 -12.12 -8.07 13.68
CA LYS A 508 -11.08 -7.86 12.65
C LYS A 508 -10.25 -6.59 12.84
N GLU A 509 -10.68 -5.65 13.68
CA GLU A 509 -9.88 -4.50 14.10
C GLU A 509 -8.74 -4.88 15.07
N GLN A 510 -8.86 -5.99 15.80
CA GLN A 510 -7.92 -6.41 16.86
C GLN A 510 -6.95 -7.53 16.43
N VAL A 511 -6.73 -7.71 15.13
CA VAL A 511 -5.93 -8.81 14.55
C VAL A 511 -4.49 -8.91 15.10
N ALA A 512 -3.88 -7.80 15.52
CA ALA A 512 -2.56 -7.81 16.16
C ALA A 512 -2.58 -8.54 17.52
N ILE A 513 -3.55 -8.21 18.38
CA ILE A 513 -3.74 -8.85 19.70
C ILE A 513 -4.19 -10.30 19.52
N ALA A 514 -5.12 -10.57 18.59
CA ALA A 514 -5.58 -11.92 18.28
C ALA A 514 -4.43 -12.87 17.88
N LYS A 515 -3.57 -12.43 16.95
CA LYS A 515 -2.38 -13.21 16.55
C LYS A 515 -1.37 -13.36 17.68
N ARG A 516 -1.20 -12.34 18.52
CA ARG A 516 -0.33 -12.40 19.71
C ARG A 516 -0.84 -13.43 20.72
N MET A 517 -2.15 -13.46 21.00
CA MET A 517 -2.77 -14.47 21.87
C MET A 517 -2.66 -15.88 21.29
N GLN A 518 -2.86 -16.06 19.97
CA GLN A 518 -2.72 -17.37 19.31
C GLN A 518 -1.29 -17.92 19.37
N ASN A 519 -0.29 -17.04 19.41
CA ASN A 519 1.12 -17.42 19.53
C ASN A 519 1.62 -17.53 20.98
N MET A 520 0.79 -17.16 21.97
CA MET A 520 1.14 -17.13 23.40
C MET A 520 0.41 -18.23 24.16
N HIS A 521 1.11 -18.88 25.08
CA HIS A 521 0.53 -19.84 26.04
C HIS A 521 0.49 -19.19 27.42
N VAL A 522 -0.50 -19.59 28.21
CA VAL A 522 -0.77 -19.10 29.56
C VAL A 522 -0.39 -20.17 30.57
N THR A 523 0.30 -19.79 31.65
CA THR A 523 0.66 -20.69 32.75
C THR A 523 -0.33 -20.60 33.90
N LEU A 524 -0.60 -21.72 34.58
CA LEU A 524 -1.50 -21.74 35.73
C LEU A 524 -0.68 -21.62 37.03
N LEU A 525 -0.74 -20.46 37.70
CA LEU A 525 0.05 -20.19 38.92
C LEU A 525 -0.51 -20.90 40.16
N ASN A 526 -1.83 -21.03 40.24
CA ASN A 526 -2.54 -21.75 41.28
C ASN A 526 -3.91 -22.21 40.75
N ALA A 527 -4.73 -22.89 41.57
CA ALA A 527 -6.02 -23.46 41.16
C ALA A 527 -7.07 -22.46 40.60
N THR A 528 -6.81 -21.15 40.66
CA THR A 528 -7.73 -20.10 40.17
C THR A 528 -7.06 -18.96 39.39
N THR A 529 -5.75 -18.76 39.55
CA THR A 529 -5.01 -17.64 38.96
C THR A 529 -4.03 -18.12 37.89
N PHE A 530 -4.06 -17.45 36.74
CA PHE A 530 -3.18 -17.71 35.60
C PHE A 530 -2.35 -16.49 35.22
N GLU A 531 -1.22 -16.70 34.53
CA GLU A 531 -0.32 -15.63 34.11
C GLU A 531 -0.13 -15.56 32.59
N ALA A 532 -0.18 -14.34 32.07
CA ALA A 532 0.22 -14.00 30.71
C ALA A 532 1.55 -13.23 30.75
N VAL A 533 2.61 -13.80 30.15
CA VAL A 533 3.95 -13.20 30.11
C VAL A 533 4.19 -12.50 28.78
N VAL A 534 4.52 -11.20 28.80
CA VAL A 534 4.57 -10.34 27.61
C VAL A 534 5.90 -9.58 27.45
N ASP A 535 6.26 -9.25 26.20
CA ASP A 535 7.61 -8.73 25.88
C ASP A 535 7.89 -7.31 26.40
N ASN A 536 6.87 -6.46 26.59
CA ASN A 536 7.05 -5.04 26.93
C ASN A 536 5.83 -4.42 27.64
N GLU A 537 6.00 -3.20 28.17
CA GLU A 537 4.96 -2.45 28.87
C GLU A 537 3.74 -2.08 28.02
N ILE A 538 3.91 -1.85 26.71
CA ILE A 538 2.81 -1.41 25.84
C ILE A 538 1.81 -2.56 25.69
N VAL A 539 2.32 -3.75 25.39
CA VAL A 539 1.55 -5.00 25.33
C VAL A 539 0.97 -5.34 26.71
N ALA A 540 1.71 -5.11 27.80
CA ALA A 540 1.17 -5.30 29.15
C ALA A 540 -0.08 -4.42 29.39
N LYS A 541 -0.04 -3.14 28.99
CA LYS A 541 -1.18 -2.21 29.10
C LYS A 541 -2.37 -2.65 28.23
N GLU A 542 -2.14 -3.19 27.03
CA GLU A 542 -3.20 -3.78 26.20
C GLU A 542 -3.88 -4.98 26.89
N PHE A 543 -3.10 -5.96 27.39
CA PHE A 543 -3.65 -7.13 28.09
C PHE A 543 -4.36 -6.77 29.41
N ILE A 544 -3.85 -5.78 30.14
CA ILE A 544 -4.51 -5.24 31.34
C ILE A 544 -5.87 -4.62 30.98
N SER A 545 -5.96 -3.83 29.91
CA SER A 545 -7.24 -3.21 29.49
C SER A 545 -8.30 -4.24 29.07
N MET A 546 -7.88 -5.35 28.46
CA MET A 546 -8.75 -6.44 28.02
C MET A 546 -9.11 -7.43 29.15
N THR A 547 -8.39 -7.38 30.27
CA THR A 547 -8.50 -8.33 31.39
C THR A 547 -9.94 -8.59 31.86
N PRO A 548 -10.83 -7.59 32.04
CA PRO A 548 -12.18 -7.85 32.55
C PRO A 548 -13.03 -8.71 31.60
N GLN A 549 -12.97 -8.43 30.29
CA GLN A 549 -13.76 -9.14 29.27
C GLN A 549 -13.29 -10.59 29.11
N LEU A 550 -11.97 -10.80 29.12
CA LEU A 550 -11.36 -12.12 29.01
C LEU A 550 -11.59 -12.96 30.28
N GLN A 551 -11.48 -12.38 31.48
CA GLN A 551 -11.81 -13.09 32.72
C GLN A 551 -13.28 -13.52 32.73
N GLU A 552 -14.22 -12.66 32.32
CA GLU A 552 -15.64 -13.01 32.33
C GLU A 552 -15.99 -14.12 31.33
N TYR A 553 -15.35 -14.09 30.15
CA TYR A 553 -15.43 -15.17 29.18
C TYR A 553 -14.94 -16.51 29.76
N LEU A 554 -13.77 -16.49 30.40
CA LEU A 554 -13.17 -17.69 30.98
C LEU A 554 -13.94 -18.20 32.20
N ARG A 555 -14.47 -17.34 33.07
CA ARG A 555 -15.40 -17.73 34.16
C ARG A 555 -16.61 -18.49 33.63
N THR A 556 -17.24 -17.94 32.58
CA THR A 556 -18.41 -18.52 31.92
C THR A 556 -18.09 -19.88 31.27
N ARG A 557 -16.93 -20.01 30.61
CA ARG A 557 -16.53 -21.25 29.92
C ARG A 557 -16.02 -22.34 30.86
N LEU A 558 -15.26 -21.98 31.88
CA LEU A 558 -14.68 -22.90 32.87
C LEU A 558 -15.65 -23.23 34.02
N LYS A 559 -16.81 -22.55 34.11
CA LYS A 559 -17.76 -22.63 35.23
C LYS A 559 -17.09 -22.42 36.60
N ASN A 560 -16.22 -21.43 36.68
CA ASN A 560 -15.49 -21.11 37.89
C ASN A 560 -15.37 -19.58 38.01
N ARG A 561 -16.04 -19.01 39.01
CA ARG A 561 -16.15 -17.57 39.24
C ARG A 561 -14.85 -16.96 39.77
N LYS A 562 -13.97 -17.77 40.36
CA LYS A 562 -12.69 -17.35 40.96
C LYS A 562 -11.55 -17.16 39.95
N VAL A 563 -11.76 -17.46 38.67
CA VAL A 563 -10.76 -17.28 37.60
C VAL A 563 -10.22 -15.84 37.59
N THR A 564 -8.89 -15.71 37.64
CA THR A 564 -8.15 -14.43 37.72
C THR A 564 -6.90 -14.45 36.83
N MET A 565 -6.59 -13.32 36.20
CA MET A 565 -5.40 -13.15 35.34
C MET A 565 -4.37 -12.21 35.96
N SER A 566 -3.12 -12.64 35.99
CA SER A 566 -1.92 -11.82 36.16
C SER A 566 -1.31 -11.50 34.78
N VAL A 567 -0.70 -10.33 34.64
CA VAL A 567 0.09 -9.93 33.45
C VAL A 567 1.48 -9.53 33.91
N ARG A 568 2.51 -10.24 33.43
CA ARG A 568 3.91 -10.03 33.81
C ARG A 568 4.74 -9.70 32.58
N ILE A 569 5.70 -8.79 32.71
CA ILE A 569 6.68 -8.53 31.64
C ILE A 569 7.83 -9.54 31.74
N SER A 570 8.24 -10.14 30.62
CA SER A 570 9.37 -11.06 30.56
C SER A 570 10.67 -10.36 30.98
N THR A 571 11.49 -11.00 31.82
CA THR A 571 12.82 -10.47 32.12
C THR A 571 13.75 -10.61 30.90
N PRO A 572 14.77 -9.75 30.71
CA PRO A 572 15.58 -9.74 29.47
C PRO A 572 16.30 -11.05 29.13
N THR A 573 16.44 -11.95 30.11
CA THR A 573 17.02 -13.30 29.99
C THR A 573 16.02 -14.38 29.55
N GLU A 574 14.71 -14.17 29.70
CA GLU A 574 13.64 -15.12 29.32
C GLU A 574 13.31 -15.06 27.82
N LYS A 575 14.33 -15.06 26.95
CA LYS A 575 14.13 -15.12 25.50
C LYS A 575 13.80 -16.54 25.06
N VAL A 576 12.51 -16.86 24.99
CA VAL A 576 12.01 -18.02 24.23
C VAL A 576 12.37 -17.81 22.76
N ARG A 577 13.47 -18.41 22.31
CA ARG A 577 13.85 -18.41 20.89
C ARG A 577 12.74 -19.09 20.08
N ALA A 578 12.33 -18.45 19.00
CA ALA A 578 11.51 -19.08 17.98
C ALA A 578 12.39 -20.09 17.21
N TYR A 579 12.38 -21.35 17.66
CA TYR A 579 13.20 -22.41 17.07
C TYR A 579 12.93 -22.58 15.58
N GLY A 580 14.00 -22.65 14.78
CA GLY A 580 13.94 -23.00 13.37
C GLY A 580 13.38 -24.41 13.15
N ARG A 581 12.93 -24.73 11.93
CA ARG A 581 12.37 -26.05 11.59
C ARG A 581 13.33 -27.20 11.96
N VAL A 582 14.62 -27.02 11.64
CA VAL A 582 15.70 -27.95 11.93
C VAL A 582 15.94 -28.10 13.44
N GLU A 583 16.06 -26.98 14.18
CA GLU A 583 16.21 -27.01 15.65
C GLU A 583 15.02 -27.69 16.32
N LYS A 584 13.80 -27.40 15.87
CA LYS A 584 12.57 -28.01 16.38
C LYS A 584 12.54 -29.52 16.11
N PHE A 585 13.01 -29.97 14.95
CA PHE A 585 13.17 -31.40 14.66
C PHE A 585 14.20 -32.06 15.60
N GLN A 586 15.38 -31.45 15.78
CA GLN A 586 16.41 -31.95 16.72
C GLN A 586 15.88 -32.07 18.16
N MET A 587 15.13 -31.06 18.64
CA MET A 587 14.48 -31.08 19.96
C MET A 587 13.36 -32.13 20.08
N MET A 588 12.76 -32.57 18.97
CA MET A 588 11.81 -33.69 18.96
C MET A 588 12.53 -35.05 18.93
N VAL A 589 13.63 -35.18 18.17
CA VAL A 589 14.50 -36.38 18.19
C VAL A 589 15.06 -36.62 19.61
N GLN A 590 15.50 -35.58 20.32
CA GLN A 590 15.94 -35.70 21.72
C GLN A 590 14.86 -36.25 22.68
N LYS A 591 13.58 -36.13 22.32
CA LYS A 591 12.45 -36.68 23.10
C LYS A 591 11.93 -38.03 22.58
N ASN A 592 12.17 -38.34 21.31
CA ASN A 592 11.86 -39.63 20.72
C ASN A 592 12.83 -39.96 19.57
N ASN A 593 13.80 -40.82 19.85
CA ASN A 593 14.90 -41.13 18.93
C ASN A 593 14.44 -41.86 17.65
N ALA A 594 13.24 -42.49 17.66
CA ALA A 594 12.66 -43.12 16.48
C ALA A 594 12.37 -42.12 15.35
N LEU A 595 12.23 -40.82 15.66
CA LEU A 595 12.07 -39.77 14.64
C LEU A 595 13.32 -39.58 13.77
N LEU A 596 14.52 -39.92 14.27
CA LEU A 596 15.75 -39.90 13.48
C LEU A 596 15.77 -41.10 12.52
N GLN A 597 15.47 -42.29 13.03
CA GLN A 597 15.37 -43.52 12.22
C GLN A 597 14.36 -43.35 11.08
N LEU A 598 13.17 -42.80 11.35
CA LEU A 598 12.13 -42.56 10.35
C LEU A 598 12.54 -41.49 9.31
N LYS A 599 13.31 -40.47 9.70
CA LYS A 599 13.90 -39.51 8.74
C LYS A 599 14.87 -40.21 7.79
N ASP A 600 15.78 -41.02 8.34
CA ASP A 600 16.87 -41.63 7.58
C ASP A 600 16.38 -42.82 6.71
N GLU A 601 15.40 -43.59 7.18
CA GLU A 601 14.75 -44.69 6.44
C GLU A 601 13.91 -44.18 5.25
N PHE A 602 13.30 -43.00 5.37
CA PHE A 602 12.53 -42.36 4.30
C PHE A 602 13.31 -41.28 3.51
N GLY A 603 14.61 -41.10 3.78
CA GLY A 603 15.49 -40.20 3.03
C GLY A 603 15.09 -38.71 3.08
N LEU A 604 14.53 -38.23 4.20
CA LEU A 604 13.90 -36.92 4.28
C LEU A 604 14.89 -35.78 4.61
N GLU A 605 15.07 -34.86 3.66
CA GLU A 605 15.81 -33.60 3.87
C GLU A 605 14.94 -32.51 4.53
N LEU A 606 15.57 -31.57 5.25
CA LEU A 606 14.90 -30.48 5.95
C LEU A 606 15.43 -29.11 5.47
N TYR A 607 14.54 -28.35 4.82
CA TYR A 607 14.74 -26.98 4.35
C TYR A 607 13.94 -25.96 5.22
#